data_AF-A0A817EV06-F1
#
_entry.id   AF-A0A817EV06-F1
#
_cell.length_a   1.000
_cell.length_b   1.000
_cell.length_c   1.000
_cell.angle_alpha   90.00
_cell.angle_beta   90.00
_cell.angle_gamma   90.00
#
_symmetry.space_group_name_H-M   'P 1'
#
loop_
_entity.id
_entity.type
_entity.pdbx_description
1 polymer ?
#
loop_
_entity_poly.entity_id
_entity_poly.type
_entity_poly.pdbx_seq_one_letter_code
_entity_poly.pdbx_strand_id
1 'polypeptide(L)'
;MTNTTYLSSGVRELLLSVSSVTNYKENDQDQLSIEKIRQCLSVEEMGINYLESVRRLDVKILSEIEFMFNKMTIEQFQSYYDNDYYCGWLKNRKDLFRTFSFLKNNEIHLATFLLTCFTERNLGNLLLLQTNTVPNLLRQIVESSSLCTILGSDLTLLLQLLIGSPKSINLRNVYWHGFVQYNEVSPKFIYLLLYLILQIGPILNGKIIPERQFVSFDRFINHSFLPTDICCPNADTAIKLIQNSHLIDNGYKPSLISSIDYFFYRNEYGLSMMLLLPVFEYLLRKLFVNANNCPERLLTAEATTLYTTLDEILTCCLPDGSPNRLCDELGRGYMSLLGDLITFPDGVCLRSKLSHGETDYECLPRSISDAQLGLLFTLLYRYDKYKLDKYGQSLLDYINNYKVHYHPITIARNQILQCIIEFKQMPDRSTLTEEEETETTDFPIQLTDFWRLFITPNKLSLFNNISLETIDTLLNEDNINLINRYCTCKVSDIIE
;
A
#
# COMPACT_ATOMS: atom_id res chain seq x y z
N MET A 1 -24.29 -6.04 -21.74
CA MET A 1 -23.28 -6.56 -20.81
C MET A 1 -23.61 -5.99 -19.45
N THR A 2 -24.13 -6.80 -18.53
CA THR A 2 -24.29 -6.39 -17.14
C THR A 2 -22.90 -6.26 -16.55
N ASN A 3 -22.34 -5.05 -16.52
CA ASN A 3 -21.09 -4.81 -15.80
C ASN A 3 -21.34 -5.14 -14.32
N THR A 4 -20.83 -6.28 -13.89
CA THR A 4 -20.77 -6.66 -12.48
C THR A 4 -19.81 -5.69 -11.81
N THR A 5 -20.38 -4.74 -11.07
CA THR A 5 -19.65 -3.75 -10.27
C THR A 5 -19.29 -4.36 -8.92
N TYR A 6 -18.11 -4.00 -8.41
CA TYR A 6 -17.66 -4.39 -7.06
C TYR A 6 -17.80 -3.25 -6.05
N LEU A 7 -18.39 -2.13 -6.48
CA LEU A 7 -18.76 -1.02 -5.62
C LEU A 7 -20.00 -1.38 -4.82
N SER A 8 -20.07 -0.94 -3.57
CA SER A 8 -21.29 -1.06 -2.79
C SER A 8 -22.42 -0.24 -3.39
N SER A 9 -23.66 -0.59 -3.05
CA SER A 9 -24.85 0.15 -3.45
C SER A 9 -24.75 1.64 -3.08
N GLY A 10 -24.26 1.97 -1.88
CA GLY A 10 -24.09 3.35 -1.43
C GLY A 10 -23.07 4.13 -2.25
N VAL A 11 -21.85 3.59 -2.42
CA VAL A 11 -20.81 4.26 -3.24
C VAL A 11 -21.25 4.37 -4.69
N ARG A 12 -21.91 3.33 -5.23
CA ARG A 12 -22.48 3.34 -6.57
C ARG A 12 -23.56 4.40 -6.72
N GLU A 13 -24.46 4.54 -5.75
CA GLU A 13 -25.49 5.58 -5.77
C GLU A 13 -24.85 6.99 -5.78
N LEU A 14 -23.83 7.21 -4.94
CA LEU A 14 -23.07 8.45 -4.92
C LEU A 14 -22.44 8.75 -6.29
N LEU A 15 -21.76 7.79 -6.89
CA LEU A 15 -21.11 7.95 -8.19
C LEU A 15 -22.11 8.12 -9.34
N LEU A 16 -23.21 7.38 -9.32
CA LEU A 16 -24.26 7.45 -10.36
C LEU A 16 -25.05 8.74 -10.30
N SER A 17 -25.28 9.31 -9.11
CA SER A 17 -26.03 10.57 -8.93
C SER A 17 -25.44 11.75 -9.73
N VAL A 18 -24.16 11.67 -10.07
CA VAL A 18 -23.40 12.68 -10.80
C VAL A 18 -23.33 12.38 -12.32
N SER A 19 -23.66 11.17 -12.75
CA SER A 19 -23.42 10.68 -14.12
C SER A 19 -24.55 10.94 -15.12
N SER A 20 -25.72 11.44 -14.68
CA SER A 20 -26.95 11.44 -15.48
C SER A 20 -27.20 12.65 -16.38
N VAL A 21 -26.21 13.53 -16.63
CA VAL A 21 -26.41 14.70 -17.52
C VAL A 21 -25.23 14.85 -18.49
N THR A 22 -25.46 14.55 -19.77
CA THR A 22 -24.43 14.49 -20.83
C THR A 22 -24.44 15.65 -21.82
N ASN A 23 -25.29 16.67 -21.65
CA ASN A 23 -25.39 17.77 -22.62
C ASN A 23 -25.11 19.12 -21.96
N TYR A 24 -23.83 19.45 -21.76
CA TYR A 24 -23.42 20.80 -21.40
C TYR A 24 -23.32 21.67 -22.67
N LYS A 25 -24.02 22.81 -22.67
CA LYS A 25 -23.82 23.90 -23.62
C LYS A 25 -23.20 25.08 -22.87
N GLU A 26 -22.15 25.64 -23.46
CA GLU A 26 -21.36 26.77 -22.95
C GLU A 26 -22.28 27.96 -22.60
N ASN A 27 -22.21 28.47 -21.37
CA ASN A 27 -22.73 29.78 -21.00
C ASN A 27 -21.55 30.62 -20.47
N ASP A 28 -21.08 31.56 -21.28
CA ASP A 28 -19.85 32.36 -21.11
C ASP A 28 -19.83 33.34 -19.91
N GLN A 29 -20.81 33.30 -19.00
CA GLN A 29 -20.96 34.34 -17.96
C GLN A 29 -20.76 33.88 -16.52
N ASP A 30 -20.60 32.58 -16.28
CA ASP A 30 -20.45 32.05 -14.93
C ASP A 30 -18.97 31.74 -14.63
N GLN A 31 -18.24 32.67 -14.00
CA GLN A 31 -16.93 32.35 -13.44
C GLN A 31 -17.09 31.21 -12.43
N LEU A 32 -16.33 30.14 -12.62
CA LEU A 32 -16.19 29.05 -11.67
C LEU A 32 -15.50 29.61 -10.41
N SER A 33 -16.19 29.60 -9.28
CA SER A 33 -15.65 30.02 -7.99
C SER A 33 -15.76 28.89 -6.98
N ILE A 34 -14.82 28.80 -6.05
CA ILE A 34 -14.88 27.86 -4.93
C ILE A 34 -16.18 28.01 -4.14
N GLU A 35 -16.78 29.21 -4.12
CA GLU A 35 -18.09 29.50 -3.52
C GLU A 35 -19.24 28.70 -4.14
N LYS A 36 -19.22 28.46 -5.47
CA LYS A 36 -20.22 27.59 -6.11
C LYS A 36 -20.08 26.13 -5.69
N ILE A 37 -18.85 25.66 -5.51
CA ILE A 37 -18.59 24.30 -5.02
C ILE A 37 -19.03 24.19 -3.56
N ARG A 38 -18.79 25.21 -2.73
CA ARG A 38 -19.20 25.23 -1.31
C ARG A 38 -20.69 25.04 -1.10
N GLN A 39 -21.52 25.55 -2.02
CA GLN A 39 -22.98 25.41 -1.94
C GLN A 39 -23.46 23.95 -2.02
N CYS A 40 -22.60 23.01 -2.45
CA CYS A 40 -22.96 21.58 -2.40
C CYS A 40 -22.94 21.01 -0.99
N LEU A 41 -22.18 21.60 -0.06
CA LEU A 41 -22.01 21.06 1.29
C LEU A 41 -23.32 21.15 2.08
N SER A 42 -23.82 19.98 2.52
CA SER A 42 -24.93 19.88 3.46
C SER A 42 -24.39 19.54 4.83
N VAL A 43 -24.31 20.54 5.72
CA VAL A 43 -23.81 20.39 7.10
C VAL A 43 -24.99 20.33 8.05
N GLU A 44 -25.04 19.29 8.87
CA GLU A 44 -26.01 19.07 9.94
C GLU A 44 -25.33 19.21 11.32
N GLU A 45 -26.10 19.21 12.42
CA GLU A 45 -25.56 19.34 13.79
C GLU A 45 -24.51 18.26 14.14
N MET A 46 -24.58 17.07 13.52
CA MET A 46 -23.65 15.96 13.73
C MET A 46 -22.52 15.89 12.67
N GLY A 47 -22.38 16.89 11.80
CA GLY A 47 -21.34 16.95 10.77
C GLY A 47 -21.91 16.95 9.34
N ILE A 48 -21.08 16.59 8.36
CA ILE A 48 -21.47 16.62 6.94
C ILE A 48 -22.39 15.44 6.58
N ASN A 49 -23.50 15.75 5.92
CA ASN A 49 -24.33 14.76 5.23
C ASN A 49 -23.71 14.47 3.86
N TYR A 50 -22.85 13.44 3.80
CA TYR A 50 -22.13 13.09 2.57
C TYR A 50 -23.05 12.77 1.40
N LEU A 51 -24.13 12.02 1.63
CA LEU A 51 -25.05 11.63 0.56
C LEU A 51 -25.73 12.84 -0.07
N GLU A 52 -26.28 13.72 0.77
CA GLU A 52 -26.90 14.95 0.29
C GLU A 52 -25.87 15.89 -0.35
N SER A 53 -24.65 15.96 0.19
CA SER A 53 -23.59 16.79 -0.37
C SER A 53 -23.14 16.32 -1.75
N VAL A 54 -23.02 15.00 -1.97
CA VAL A 54 -22.74 14.45 -3.30
C VAL A 54 -23.91 14.66 -4.25
N ARG A 55 -25.16 14.50 -3.79
CA ARG A 55 -26.35 14.78 -4.62
C ARG A 55 -26.45 16.24 -5.05
N ARG A 56 -26.02 17.16 -4.19
CA ARG A 56 -25.93 18.60 -4.49
C ARG A 56 -24.70 18.98 -5.28
N LEU A 57 -23.73 18.07 -5.45
CA LEU A 57 -22.55 18.32 -6.26
C LEU A 57 -22.98 18.41 -7.72
N ASP A 58 -23.18 19.64 -8.17
CA ASP A 58 -23.75 19.92 -9.48
C ASP A 58 -22.86 19.35 -10.59
N VAL A 59 -23.45 18.48 -11.41
CA VAL A 59 -22.82 17.90 -12.60
C VAL A 59 -22.29 18.99 -13.53
N LYS A 60 -22.95 20.15 -13.57
CA LYS A 60 -22.51 21.33 -14.33
C LYS A 60 -21.16 21.84 -13.82
N ILE A 61 -21.01 22.05 -12.52
CA ILE A 61 -19.75 22.51 -11.90
C ILE A 61 -18.62 21.51 -12.19
N LEU A 62 -18.89 20.22 -12.03
CA LEU A 62 -17.91 19.17 -12.33
C LEU A 62 -17.50 19.14 -13.81
N SER A 63 -18.47 19.37 -14.71
CA SER A 63 -18.21 19.43 -16.15
C SER A 63 -17.46 20.71 -16.53
N GLU A 64 -17.72 21.85 -15.88
CA GLU A 64 -16.99 23.09 -16.05
C GLU A 64 -15.52 22.94 -15.64
N ILE A 65 -15.25 22.28 -14.50
CA ILE A 65 -13.88 22.01 -14.03
C ILE A 65 -13.14 21.08 -15.01
N GLU A 66 -13.77 19.96 -15.38
CA GLU A 66 -13.20 19.02 -16.35
C GLU A 66 -12.92 19.71 -17.69
N PHE A 67 -13.86 20.53 -18.18
CA PHE A 67 -13.71 21.27 -19.42
C PHE A 67 -12.59 22.31 -19.37
N MET A 68 -12.49 23.06 -18.27
CA MET A 68 -11.41 24.02 -18.04
C MET A 68 -10.04 23.35 -18.17
N PHE A 69 -9.86 22.22 -17.49
CA PHE A 69 -8.61 21.46 -17.56
C PHE A 69 -8.39 20.79 -18.92
N ASN A 70 -9.44 20.27 -19.55
CA ASN A 70 -9.32 19.64 -20.85
C ASN A 70 -8.97 20.61 -21.98
N LYS A 71 -9.38 21.89 -21.88
CA LYS A 71 -8.97 22.95 -22.80
C LYS A 71 -7.47 23.29 -22.71
N MET A 72 -6.81 23.00 -21.58
CA MET A 72 -5.39 23.26 -21.40
C MET A 72 -4.52 22.14 -21.99
N THR A 73 -3.39 22.51 -22.60
CA THR A 73 -2.29 21.58 -22.86
C THR A 73 -1.47 21.35 -21.59
N ILE A 74 -0.61 20.33 -21.60
CA ILE A 74 0.30 20.04 -20.47
C ILE A 74 1.21 21.23 -20.20
N GLU A 75 1.74 21.86 -21.25
CA GLU A 75 2.64 23.02 -21.18
C GLU A 75 1.90 24.26 -20.66
N GLN A 76 0.66 24.47 -21.09
CA GLN A 76 -0.17 25.57 -20.58
C GLN A 76 -0.48 25.41 -19.10
N PHE A 77 -0.84 24.19 -18.68
CA PHE A 77 -1.09 23.88 -17.28
C PHE A 77 0.17 24.11 -16.44
N GLN A 78 1.33 23.62 -16.88
CA GLN A 78 2.59 23.82 -16.17
C GLN A 78 2.97 25.31 -16.10
N SER A 79 2.94 26.02 -17.23
CA SER A 79 3.25 27.46 -17.28
C SER A 79 2.37 28.29 -16.35
N TYR A 80 1.08 27.92 -16.23
CA TYR A 80 0.13 28.66 -15.39
C TYR A 80 0.22 28.30 -13.90
N TYR A 81 0.39 27.02 -13.56
CA TYR A 81 0.30 26.54 -12.16
C TYR A 81 1.67 26.29 -11.49
N ASP A 82 2.77 26.17 -12.24
CA ASP A 82 4.12 25.97 -11.68
C ASP A 82 4.71 27.28 -11.13
N ASN A 83 4.09 27.77 -10.06
CA ASN A 83 4.54 28.93 -9.31
C ASN A 83 4.26 28.73 -7.82
N ASP A 84 4.88 29.55 -7.00
CA ASP A 84 4.77 29.42 -5.54
C ASP A 84 3.38 29.78 -5.01
N TYR A 85 2.57 30.52 -5.78
CA TYR A 85 1.21 30.87 -5.40
C TYR A 85 0.30 29.62 -5.37
N TYR A 86 0.38 28.76 -6.38
CA TYR A 86 -0.42 27.51 -6.42
C TYR A 86 0.33 26.31 -5.83
N CYS A 87 1.59 26.13 -6.20
CA CYS A 87 2.36 24.91 -5.91
C CYS A 87 3.44 25.12 -4.84
N GLY A 88 3.54 26.31 -4.22
CA GLY A 88 4.50 26.64 -3.16
C GLY A 88 4.59 25.62 -2.03
N TRP A 89 3.42 25.09 -1.66
CA TRP A 89 3.24 24.15 -0.56
C TRP A 89 3.53 22.69 -0.91
N LEU A 90 3.63 22.37 -2.20
CA LEU A 90 3.78 21.01 -2.70
C LEU A 90 5.25 20.60 -2.75
N LYS A 91 5.55 19.47 -2.13
CA LYS A 91 6.80 18.72 -2.33
C LYS A 91 6.63 17.80 -3.54
N ASN A 92 7.64 17.74 -4.39
CA ASN A 92 7.63 16.99 -5.66
C ASN A 92 6.54 17.44 -6.64
N ARG A 93 6.48 18.74 -6.98
CA ARG A 93 5.51 19.33 -7.94
C ARG A 93 5.41 18.57 -9.27
N LYS A 94 6.50 17.90 -9.70
CA LYS A 94 6.52 17.02 -10.88
C LYS A 94 5.38 15.99 -10.89
N ASP A 95 4.97 15.47 -9.73
CA ASP A 95 3.93 14.45 -9.63
C ASP A 95 2.54 15.01 -9.92
N LEU A 96 2.30 16.29 -9.61
CA LEU A 96 1.08 17.00 -9.99
C LEU A 96 0.99 17.12 -11.52
N PHE A 97 2.08 17.51 -12.18
CA PHE A 97 2.13 17.67 -13.62
C PHE A 97 2.05 16.32 -14.34
N ARG A 98 2.69 15.29 -13.78
CA ARG A 98 2.60 13.91 -14.26
C ARG A 98 1.17 13.37 -14.16
N THR A 99 0.49 13.65 -13.04
CA THR A 99 -0.94 13.34 -12.88
C THR A 99 -1.78 14.00 -13.97
N PHE A 100 -1.55 15.29 -14.25
CA PHE A 100 -2.28 16.00 -15.30
C PHE A 100 -2.02 15.40 -16.69
N SER A 101 -0.77 15.00 -16.98
CA SER A 101 -0.43 14.28 -18.21
C SER A 101 -1.20 12.96 -18.34
N PHE A 102 -1.29 12.18 -17.26
CA PHE A 102 -2.10 10.95 -17.26
C PHE A 102 -3.58 11.23 -17.52
N LEU A 103 -4.16 12.28 -16.93
CA LEU A 103 -5.54 12.68 -17.22
C LEU A 103 -5.72 13.04 -18.70
N LYS A 104 -4.79 13.81 -19.30
CA LYS A 104 -4.83 14.16 -20.74
C LYS A 104 -4.72 12.94 -21.66
N ASN A 105 -4.00 11.92 -21.24
CA ASN A 105 -3.84 10.65 -21.97
C ASN A 105 -4.95 9.62 -21.63
N ASN A 106 -5.98 10.01 -20.87
CA ASN A 106 -7.07 9.15 -20.42
C ASN A 106 -6.60 7.95 -19.56
N GLU A 107 -5.47 8.08 -18.88
CA GLU A 107 -4.91 7.10 -17.92
C GLU A 107 -5.47 7.35 -16.51
N ILE A 108 -6.79 7.29 -16.38
CA ILE A 108 -7.53 7.78 -15.19
C ILE A 108 -7.15 7.04 -13.91
N HIS A 109 -6.93 5.72 -13.98
CA HIS A 109 -6.49 4.91 -12.84
C HIS A 109 -5.15 5.40 -12.30
N LEU A 110 -4.16 5.57 -13.18
CA LEU A 110 -2.82 6.01 -12.77
C LEU A 110 -2.82 7.45 -12.25
N ALA A 111 -3.58 8.34 -12.88
CA ALA A 111 -3.81 9.69 -12.37
C ALA A 111 -4.41 9.65 -10.96
N THR A 112 -5.39 8.77 -10.70
CA THR A 112 -6.03 8.65 -9.39
C THR A 112 -5.06 8.12 -8.33
N PHE A 113 -4.30 7.07 -8.64
CA PHE A 113 -3.31 6.51 -7.71
C PHE A 113 -2.24 7.53 -7.35
N LEU A 114 -1.65 8.18 -8.35
CA LEU A 114 -0.60 9.17 -8.12
C LEU A 114 -1.15 10.39 -7.35
N LEU A 115 -2.31 10.92 -7.74
CA LEU A 115 -2.90 12.09 -7.09
C LEU A 115 -3.27 11.82 -5.63
N THR A 116 -3.84 10.65 -5.33
CA THR A 116 -4.23 10.31 -3.95
C THR A 116 -3.02 10.13 -3.03
N CYS A 117 -1.97 9.43 -3.47
CA CYS A 117 -0.72 9.31 -2.72
C CYS A 117 -0.04 10.67 -2.53
N PHE A 118 0.05 11.44 -3.60
CA PHE A 118 0.64 12.78 -3.60
C PHE A 118 -0.10 13.71 -2.63
N THR A 119 -1.43 13.65 -2.62
CA THR A 119 -2.28 14.42 -1.71
C THR A 119 -2.07 14.01 -0.27
N GLU A 120 -2.12 12.70 0.02
CA GLU A 120 -1.92 12.18 1.37
C GLU A 120 -0.56 12.61 1.95
N ARG A 121 0.49 12.48 1.16
CA ARG A 121 1.84 12.88 1.55
C ARG A 121 1.92 14.36 1.89
N ASN A 122 1.44 15.22 0.99
CA ASN A 122 1.53 16.68 1.14
C ASN A 122 0.59 17.23 2.22
N LEU A 123 -0.62 16.69 2.39
CA LEU A 123 -1.48 17.06 3.51
C LEU A 123 -0.86 16.65 4.86
N GLY A 124 -0.21 15.49 4.92
CA GLY A 124 0.54 15.10 6.11
C GLY A 124 1.69 16.05 6.42
N ASN A 125 2.39 16.55 5.40
CA ASN A 125 3.42 17.58 5.57
C ASN A 125 2.84 18.91 6.09
N LEU A 126 1.63 19.31 5.65
CA LEU A 126 0.95 20.49 6.19
C LEU A 126 0.65 20.36 7.70
N LEU A 127 0.29 19.17 8.18
CA LEU A 127 0.00 18.95 9.60
C LEU A 127 1.22 19.20 10.50
N LEU A 128 2.44 19.10 9.97
CA LEU A 128 3.66 19.41 10.70
C LEU A 128 3.79 20.90 11.08
N LEU A 129 2.97 21.77 10.49
CA LEU A 129 2.90 23.18 10.93
C LEU A 129 2.27 23.35 12.32
N GLN A 130 1.47 22.37 12.77
CA GLN A 130 0.71 22.47 14.02
C GLN A 130 0.95 21.30 14.98
N THR A 131 1.51 20.20 14.50
CA THR A 131 1.66 18.96 15.27
C THR A 131 3.02 18.32 14.99
N ASN A 132 3.56 17.57 15.95
CA ASN A 132 4.80 16.82 15.75
C ASN A 132 4.56 15.40 15.21
N THR A 133 3.30 14.98 15.13
CA THR A 133 2.91 13.61 14.75
C THR A 133 1.85 13.66 13.67
N VAL A 134 2.10 12.96 12.56
CA VAL A 134 1.15 12.86 11.46
C VAL A 134 0.38 11.54 11.60
N PRO A 135 -0.96 11.53 11.53
CA PRO A 135 -1.73 10.30 11.50
C PRO A 135 -1.34 9.40 10.32
N ASN A 136 -1.40 8.09 10.52
CA ASN A 136 -0.99 7.10 9.50
C ASN A 136 -2.05 6.86 8.40
N LEU A 137 -3.26 7.40 8.56
CA LEU A 137 -4.36 7.22 7.61
C LEU A 137 -4.81 8.56 7.02
N LEU A 138 -4.93 8.65 5.69
CA LEU A 138 -5.48 9.82 5.00
C LEU A 138 -6.76 10.36 5.64
N ARG A 139 -7.70 9.47 5.97
CA ARG A 139 -8.96 9.82 6.63
C ARG A 139 -8.72 10.64 7.91
N GLN A 140 -7.78 10.21 8.76
CA GLN A 140 -7.45 10.90 10.00
C GLN A 140 -6.77 12.25 9.73
N ILE A 141 -6.00 12.36 8.64
CA ILE A 141 -5.41 13.63 8.19
C ILE A 141 -6.53 14.62 7.82
N VAL A 142 -7.47 14.23 6.95
CA VAL A 142 -8.54 15.12 6.47
C VAL A 142 -9.62 15.40 7.51
N GLU A 143 -9.82 14.52 8.48
CA GLU A 143 -10.74 14.71 9.62
C GLU A 143 -10.10 15.46 10.79
N SER A 144 -8.80 15.78 10.72
CA SER A 144 -8.11 16.47 11.81
C SER A 144 -8.55 17.93 11.96
N SER A 145 -8.74 18.36 13.22
CA SER A 145 -9.00 19.76 13.56
C SER A 145 -7.83 20.67 13.13
N SER A 146 -6.61 20.13 13.14
CA SER A 146 -5.42 20.85 12.69
C SER A 146 -5.51 21.21 11.21
N LEU A 147 -5.86 20.26 10.33
CA LEU A 147 -6.04 20.58 8.91
C LEU A 147 -7.15 21.59 8.70
N CYS A 148 -8.28 21.44 9.40
CA CYS A 148 -9.40 22.39 9.35
C CYS A 148 -8.98 23.81 9.77
N THR A 149 -8.08 23.93 10.74
CA THR A 149 -7.55 25.23 11.18
C THR A 149 -6.64 25.86 10.13
N ILE A 150 -5.91 25.04 9.35
CA ILE A 150 -5.00 25.51 8.30
C ILE A 150 -5.76 25.90 7.02
N LEU A 151 -6.69 25.04 6.57
CA LEU A 151 -7.38 25.17 5.27
C LEU A 151 -8.76 25.83 5.35
N GLY A 152 -9.32 25.95 6.55
CA GLY A 152 -10.72 26.33 6.76
C GLY A 152 -11.68 25.14 6.62
N SER A 153 -12.89 25.31 7.15
CA SER A 153 -13.93 24.26 7.17
C SER A 153 -14.30 23.79 5.76
N ASP A 154 -14.52 24.73 4.85
CA ASP A 154 -15.12 24.46 3.55
C ASP A 154 -14.25 23.56 2.68
N LEU A 155 -12.96 23.91 2.54
CA LEU A 155 -12.03 23.11 1.76
C LEU A 155 -11.77 21.75 2.41
N THR A 156 -11.68 21.71 3.74
CA THR A 156 -11.50 20.46 4.50
C THR A 156 -12.68 19.51 4.28
N LEU A 157 -13.91 20.02 4.34
CA LEU A 157 -15.13 19.23 4.08
C LEU A 157 -15.20 18.73 2.63
N LEU A 158 -14.79 19.53 1.65
CA LEU A 158 -14.72 19.10 0.25
C LEU A 158 -13.67 18.00 0.03
N LEU A 159 -12.52 18.08 0.70
CA LEU A 159 -11.53 17.00 0.68
C LEU A 159 -12.10 15.73 1.33
N GLN A 160 -12.78 15.84 2.48
CA GLN A 160 -13.44 14.70 3.13
C GLN A 160 -14.51 14.06 2.23
N LEU A 161 -15.24 14.85 1.43
CA LEU A 161 -16.24 14.34 0.48
C LEU A 161 -15.62 13.41 -0.57
N LEU A 162 -14.40 13.69 -1.02
CA LEU A 162 -13.73 12.93 -2.08
C LEU A 162 -12.84 11.80 -1.56
N ILE A 163 -12.07 12.04 -0.49
CA ILE A 163 -10.98 11.16 -0.01
C ILE A 163 -11.05 10.88 1.49
N GLY A 164 -12.18 11.20 2.14
CA GLY A 164 -12.38 11.02 3.58
C GLY A 164 -12.92 9.63 3.96
N SER A 165 -13.96 9.61 4.78
CA SER A 165 -14.49 8.37 5.37
C SER A 165 -15.18 7.45 4.35
N PRO A 166 -15.41 6.17 4.68
CA PRO A 166 -16.22 5.26 3.85
C PRO A 166 -17.67 5.72 3.60
N LYS A 167 -18.16 6.71 4.36
CA LYS A 167 -19.48 7.32 4.12
C LYS A 167 -19.47 8.34 2.97
N SER A 168 -18.30 8.75 2.51
CA SER A 168 -18.12 9.65 1.37
C SER A 168 -17.79 8.86 0.09
N ILE A 169 -17.39 9.55 -0.99
CA ILE A 169 -16.98 8.87 -2.23
C ILE A 169 -15.76 7.97 -1.98
N ASN A 170 -14.86 8.42 -1.09
CA ASN A 170 -13.67 7.69 -0.66
C ASN A 170 -12.83 7.13 -1.83
N LEU A 171 -12.54 7.99 -2.80
CA LEU A 171 -11.81 7.64 -4.03
C LEU A 171 -10.52 6.87 -3.72
N ARG A 172 -9.77 7.32 -2.70
CA ARG A 172 -8.52 6.67 -2.29
C ARG A 172 -8.76 5.19 -1.98
N ASN A 173 -9.66 4.84 -1.06
CA ASN A 173 -9.82 3.43 -0.68
C ASN A 173 -10.49 2.63 -1.79
N VAL A 174 -11.50 3.19 -2.45
CA VAL A 174 -12.26 2.51 -3.49
C VAL A 174 -11.33 2.08 -4.66
N TYR A 175 -10.38 2.94 -5.04
CA TYR A 175 -9.35 2.59 -6.03
C TYR A 175 -8.26 1.66 -5.46
N TRP A 176 -7.60 2.02 -4.35
CA TRP A 176 -6.43 1.28 -3.85
C TRP A 176 -6.74 -0.13 -3.34
N HIS A 177 -7.98 -0.40 -2.94
CA HIS A 177 -8.45 -1.75 -2.58
C HIS A 177 -9.04 -2.53 -3.77
N GLY A 178 -8.93 -2.01 -5.00
CA GLY A 178 -9.30 -2.73 -6.22
C GLY A 178 -10.80 -2.91 -6.43
N PHE A 179 -11.67 -2.06 -5.85
CA PHE A 179 -13.11 -2.14 -6.10
C PHE A 179 -13.53 -1.52 -7.44
N VAL A 180 -12.66 -0.70 -8.04
CA VAL A 180 -12.94 0.05 -9.27
C VAL A 180 -12.40 -0.67 -10.49
N GLN A 181 -13.28 -0.97 -11.45
CA GLN A 181 -12.91 -1.42 -12.79
C GLN A 181 -12.52 -0.24 -13.70
N TYR A 182 -11.91 -0.57 -14.84
CA TYR A 182 -11.58 0.43 -15.85
C TYR A 182 -12.82 1.22 -16.31
N ASN A 183 -12.71 2.55 -16.32
CA ASN A 183 -13.79 3.49 -16.67
C ASN A 183 -15.08 3.42 -15.81
N GLU A 184 -15.04 2.80 -14.63
CA GLU A 184 -16.24 2.71 -13.77
C GLU A 184 -16.54 4.00 -13.01
N VAL A 185 -15.51 4.79 -12.69
CA VAL A 185 -15.62 6.09 -12.01
C VAL A 185 -15.35 7.22 -12.98
N SER A 186 -16.17 8.29 -12.91
CA SER A 186 -16.03 9.46 -13.78
C SER A 186 -14.71 10.23 -13.52
N PRO A 187 -13.95 10.60 -14.56
CA PRO A 187 -12.75 11.45 -14.44
C PRO A 187 -13.01 12.79 -13.76
N LYS A 188 -14.25 13.29 -13.82
CA LYS A 188 -14.67 14.56 -13.21
C LYS A 188 -14.31 14.68 -11.73
N PHE A 189 -14.40 13.58 -10.98
CA PHE A 189 -14.02 13.57 -9.57
C PHE A 189 -12.51 13.77 -9.37
N ILE A 190 -11.68 13.29 -10.31
CA ILE A 190 -10.23 13.42 -10.26
C ILE A 190 -9.82 14.84 -10.64
N TYR A 191 -10.49 15.44 -11.64
CA TYR A 191 -10.31 16.86 -11.96
C TYR A 191 -10.74 17.78 -10.82
N LEU A 192 -11.84 17.45 -10.11
CA LEU A 192 -12.23 18.19 -8.92
C LEU A 192 -11.16 18.06 -7.82
N LEU A 193 -10.65 16.86 -7.54
CA LEU A 193 -9.58 16.70 -6.55
C LEU A 193 -8.33 17.51 -6.94
N LEU A 194 -7.92 17.46 -8.21
CA LEU A 194 -6.81 18.27 -8.74
C LEU A 194 -7.05 19.77 -8.52
N TYR A 195 -8.26 20.25 -8.82
CA TYR A 195 -8.66 21.63 -8.57
C TYR A 195 -8.53 22.01 -7.09
N LEU A 196 -9.07 21.19 -6.18
CA LEU A 196 -9.03 21.47 -4.74
C LEU A 196 -7.60 21.56 -4.20
N ILE A 197 -6.69 20.69 -4.68
CA ILE A 197 -5.27 20.70 -4.32
C ILE A 197 -4.63 22.02 -4.75
N LEU A 198 -4.92 22.50 -5.98
CA LEU A 198 -4.42 23.78 -6.46
C LEU A 198 -4.96 24.97 -5.63
N GLN A 199 -6.18 24.87 -5.09
CA GLN A 199 -6.76 25.92 -4.23
C GLN A 199 -6.11 26.03 -2.84
N ILE A 200 -5.33 25.03 -2.40
CA ILE A 200 -4.62 25.07 -1.12
C ILE A 200 -3.50 26.13 -1.13
N GLY A 201 -2.77 26.27 -2.24
CA GLY A 201 -1.66 27.22 -2.34
C GLY A 201 -2.05 28.66 -1.98
N PRO A 202 -3.09 29.23 -2.62
CA PRO A 202 -3.62 30.56 -2.29
C PRO A 202 -3.95 30.75 -0.80
N ILE A 203 -4.49 29.72 -0.13
CA ILE A 203 -4.86 29.78 1.30
C ILE A 203 -3.60 29.85 2.18
N LEU A 204 -2.55 29.15 1.79
CA LEU A 204 -1.30 29.10 2.55
C LEU A 204 -0.44 30.35 2.36
N ASN A 205 -0.66 31.12 1.30
CA ASN A 205 -0.04 32.43 1.06
C ASN A 205 1.49 32.41 1.26
N GLY A 206 2.18 31.44 0.63
CA GLY A 206 3.65 31.33 0.65
C GLY A 206 4.25 30.76 1.93
N LYS A 207 3.47 30.14 2.83
CA LYS A 207 4.01 29.41 3.99
C LYS A 207 4.98 28.31 3.56
N ILE A 208 6.12 28.25 4.24
CA ILE A 208 7.12 27.18 4.05
C ILE A 208 6.63 25.93 4.75
N ILE A 209 6.52 24.82 4.01
CA ILE A 209 5.98 23.57 4.53
C ILE A 209 7.11 22.60 4.89
N PRO A 210 7.12 22.04 6.12
CA PRO A 210 8.05 20.99 6.52
C PRO A 210 7.93 19.76 5.61
N GLU A 211 8.99 18.96 5.54
CA GLU A 211 9.02 17.79 4.67
C GLU A 211 9.40 16.54 5.46
N ARG A 212 8.54 15.54 5.40
CA ARG A 212 8.86 14.20 5.88
C ARG A 212 9.82 13.52 4.91
N GLN A 213 10.76 12.75 5.42
CA GLN A 213 11.66 11.92 4.60
C GLN A 213 10.92 10.73 4.00
N PHE A 214 11.25 10.36 2.77
CA PHE A 214 10.77 9.11 2.18
C PHE A 214 11.43 7.91 2.84
N VAL A 215 10.67 6.83 2.95
CA VAL A 215 11.18 5.50 3.28
C VAL A 215 11.93 4.96 2.07
N SER A 216 13.19 4.60 2.27
CA SER A 216 14.04 4.05 1.21
C SER A 216 13.89 2.53 1.06
N PHE A 217 14.10 2.04 -0.16
CA PHE A 217 14.23 0.61 -0.47
C PHE A 217 15.67 0.09 -0.47
N ASP A 218 16.66 0.88 -0.03
CA ASP A 218 18.09 0.53 -0.09
C ASP A 218 18.40 -0.84 0.53
N ARG A 219 17.73 -1.19 1.64
CA ARG A 219 17.85 -2.50 2.31
C ARG A 219 17.56 -3.69 1.38
N PHE A 220 16.76 -3.49 0.34
CA PHE A 220 16.27 -4.53 -0.56
C PHE A 220 16.92 -4.51 -1.95
N ILE A 221 17.78 -3.53 -2.27
CA ILE A 221 18.37 -3.37 -3.61
C ILE A 221 19.12 -4.64 -4.04
N ASN A 222 19.88 -5.24 -3.13
CA ASN A 222 20.67 -6.45 -3.41
C ASN A 222 19.90 -7.74 -3.10
N HIS A 223 18.64 -7.65 -2.65
CA HIS A 223 17.83 -8.81 -2.35
C HIS A 223 17.14 -9.35 -3.61
N SER A 224 17.47 -10.58 -3.98
CA SER A 224 16.82 -11.28 -5.10
C SER A 224 15.69 -12.16 -4.54
N PHE A 225 14.47 -11.63 -4.57
CA PHE A 225 13.28 -12.38 -4.15
C PHE A 225 12.94 -13.54 -5.11
N LEU A 226 13.25 -13.37 -6.39
CA LEU A 226 13.22 -14.43 -7.40
C LEU A 226 14.62 -14.62 -7.99
N PRO A 227 14.99 -15.83 -8.42
CA PRO A 227 16.17 -16.06 -9.24
C PRO A 227 16.06 -15.35 -10.60
N THR A 228 17.18 -14.93 -11.15
CA THR A 228 17.23 -14.15 -12.40
C THR A 228 16.68 -14.90 -13.61
N ASP A 229 16.72 -16.24 -13.59
CA ASP A 229 16.18 -17.13 -14.62
C ASP A 229 14.66 -17.39 -14.48
N ILE A 230 14.04 -16.92 -13.40
CA ILE A 230 12.61 -17.08 -13.07
C ILE A 230 11.87 -15.72 -13.15
N CYS A 231 12.51 -14.66 -13.64
CA CYS A 231 11.82 -13.41 -14.00
C CYS A 231 11.01 -13.59 -15.30
N CYS A 232 9.87 -12.89 -15.42
CA CYS A 232 9.00 -13.01 -16.59
C CYS A 232 9.77 -12.69 -17.89
N PRO A 233 9.75 -13.59 -18.90
CA PRO A 233 10.72 -13.52 -19.99
C PRO A 233 10.46 -12.38 -20.99
N ASN A 234 9.19 -11.95 -21.17
CA ASN A 234 8.84 -10.79 -22.00
C ASN A 234 7.38 -10.33 -21.80
N ALA A 235 7.12 -9.10 -22.23
CA ALA A 235 5.81 -8.44 -22.17
C ALA A 235 4.70 -9.19 -22.94
N ASP A 236 4.98 -9.71 -24.14
CA ASP A 236 3.97 -10.38 -24.96
C ASP A 236 3.38 -11.61 -24.26
N THR A 237 4.22 -12.36 -23.56
CA THR A 237 3.81 -13.54 -22.79
C THR A 237 2.94 -13.12 -21.61
N ALA A 238 3.37 -12.09 -20.87
CA ALA A 238 2.60 -11.53 -19.77
C ALA A 238 1.21 -11.04 -20.22
N ILE A 239 1.15 -10.26 -21.30
CA ILE A 239 -0.10 -9.73 -21.86
C ILE A 239 -1.03 -10.88 -22.29
N LYS A 240 -0.51 -11.91 -22.95
CA LYS A 240 -1.30 -13.09 -23.34
C LYS A 240 -1.88 -13.83 -22.14
N LEU A 241 -1.11 -14.00 -21.05
CA LEU A 241 -1.60 -14.62 -19.81
C LEU A 241 -2.72 -13.78 -19.17
N ILE A 242 -2.60 -12.46 -19.18
CA ILE A 242 -3.64 -11.57 -18.65
C ILE A 242 -4.90 -11.60 -19.52
N GLN A 243 -4.74 -11.52 -20.84
CA GLN A 243 -5.86 -11.47 -21.78
C GLN A 243 -6.71 -12.75 -21.76
N ASN A 244 -6.05 -13.90 -21.70
CA ASN A 244 -6.72 -15.20 -21.73
C ASN A 244 -7.25 -15.65 -20.35
N SER A 245 -6.95 -14.89 -19.30
CA SER A 245 -7.30 -15.27 -17.93
C SER A 245 -8.82 -15.26 -17.73
N HIS A 246 -9.32 -16.32 -17.09
CA HIS A 246 -10.68 -16.42 -16.54
C HIS A 246 -10.73 -15.97 -15.08
N LEU A 247 -9.59 -16.01 -14.37
CA LEU A 247 -9.47 -15.49 -13.02
C LEU A 247 -9.65 -13.96 -12.98
N ILE A 248 -9.12 -13.26 -14.00
CA ILE A 248 -9.20 -11.79 -14.13
C ILE A 248 -10.46 -11.39 -14.91
N ASP A 249 -11.33 -10.61 -14.28
CA ASP A 249 -12.49 -10.04 -14.94
C ASP A 249 -12.07 -9.02 -16.02
N ASN A 250 -12.83 -8.96 -17.11
CA ASN A 250 -12.50 -8.10 -18.26
C ASN A 250 -12.33 -6.63 -17.90
N GLY A 251 -13.02 -6.13 -16.88
CA GLY A 251 -12.90 -4.74 -16.41
C GLY A 251 -11.54 -4.39 -15.80
N TYR A 252 -10.75 -5.37 -15.35
CA TYR A 252 -9.42 -5.14 -14.74
C TYR A 252 -8.26 -5.43 -15.70
N LYS A 253 -8.50 -6.14 -16.80
CA LYS A 253 -7.46 -6.47 -17.80
C LYS A 253 -6.75 -5.23 -18.36
N PRO A 254 -7.43 -4.12 -18.69
CA PRO A 254 -6.75 -2.92 -19.19
C PRO A 254 -5.69 -2.39 -18.22
N SER A 255 -6.02 -2.28 -16.93
CA SER A 255 -5.08 -1.77 -15.91
C SER A 255 -3.86 -2.67 -15.75
N LEU A 256 -4.04 -4.01 -15.81
CA LEU A 256 -2.92 -4.95 -15.77
C LEU A 256 -2.07 -4.89 -17.04
N ILE A 257 -2.67 -4.75 -18.23
CA ILE A 257 -1.90 -4.61 -19.48
C ILE A 257 -1.06 -3.33 -19.42
N SER A 258 -1.65 -2.20 -19.01
CA SER A 258 -0.89 -0.97 -18.79
C SER A 258 0.22 -1.15 -17.76
N SER A 259 -0.01 -1.90 -16.68
CA SER A 259 1.04 -2.24 -15.71
C SER A 259 2.24 -2.96 -16.36
N ILE A 260 1.98 -3.91 -17.26
CA ILE A 260 3.04 -4.60 -18.03
C ILE A 260 3.78 -3.61 -18.95
N ASP A 261 3.07 -2.68 -19.59
CA ASP A 261 3.69 -1.67 -20.47
C ASP A 261 4.66 -0.76 -19.71
N TYR A 262 4.22 -0.25 -18.55
CA TYR A 262 5.08 0.57 -17.66
C TYR A 262 6.29 -0.23 -17.17
N PHE A 263 6.11 -1.53 -16.90
CA PHE A 263 7.19 -2.39 -16.44
C PHE A 263 8.26 -2.64 -17.52
N PHE A 264 7.86 -3.15 -18.69
CA PHE A 264 8.80 -3.66 -19.69
C PHE A 264 9.28 -2.61 -20.68
N TYR A 265 8.42 -1.66 -21.07
CA TYR A 265 8.76 -0.70 -22.13
C TYR A 265 9.21 0.65 -21.58
N ARG A 266 8.70 1.06 -20.41
CA ARG A 266 9.03 2.35 -19.79
C ARG A 266 10.06 2.26 -18.65
N ASN A 267 10.28 1.07 -18.09
CA ASN A 267 11.10 0.84 -16.89
C ASN A 267 10.63 1.67 -15.68
N GLU A 268 9.32 1.92 -15.58
CA GLU A 268 8.71 2.72 -14.53
C GLU A 268 8.00 1.79 -13.54
N TYR A 269 8.81 1.11 -12.73
CA TYR A 269 8.35 0.01 -11.88
C TYR A 269 7.34 0.46 -10.82
N GLY A 270 7.50 1.65 -10.23
CA GLY A 270 6.54 2.18 -9.27
C GLY A 270 5.15 2.34 -9.85
N LEU A 271 5.04 2.94 -11.04
CA LEU A 271 3.75 3.15 -11.72
C LEU A 271 3.12 1.84 -12.19
N SER A 272 3.96 0.90 -12.63
CA SER A 272 3.53 -0.48 -12.89
C SER A 272 2.88 -1.10 -11.64
N MET A 273 3.51 -0.98 -10.47
CA MET A 273 2.98 -1.53 -9.22
C MET A 273 1.72 -0.79 -8.73
N MET A 274 1.60 0.51 -8.95
CA MET A 274 0.38 1.27 -8.62
C MET A 274 -0.85 0.71 -9.37
N LEU A 275 -0.67 0.25 -10.61
CA LEU A 275 -1.74 -0.38 -11.39
C LEU A 275 -1.99 -1.84 -10.99
N LEU A 276 -0.92 -2.59 -10.67
CA LEU A 276 -1.01 -4.02 -10.38
C LEU A 276 -1.58 -4.32 -8.99
N LEU A 277 -1.08 -3.64 -7.96
CA LEU A 277 -1.36 -3.99 -6.56
C LEU A 277 -2.86 -3.95 -6.22
N PRO A 278 -3.65 -2.95 -6.66
CA PRO A 278 -5.09 -2.95 -6.38
C PRO A 278 -5.82 -4.10 -7.07
N VAL A 279 -5.46 -4.43 -8.31
CA VAL A 279 -6.03 -5.59 -9.01
C VAL A 279 -5.62 -6.88 -8.32
N PHE A 280 -4.38 -6.98 -7.87
CA PHE A 280 -3.89 -8.13 -7.11
C PHE A 280 -4.64 -8.32 -5.79
N GLU A 281 -4.91 -7.25 -5.04
CA GLU A 281 -5.75 -7.30 -3.83
C GLU A 281 -7.17 -7.81 -4.14
N TYR A 282 -7.76 -7.37 -5.24
CA TYR A 282 -9.03 -7.90 -5.73
C TYR A 282 -8.98 -9.40 -6.05
N LEU A 283 -7.92 -9.88 -6.71
CA LEU A 283 -7.76 -11.31 -7.01
C LEU A 283 -7.64 -12.14 -5.74
N LEU A 284 -6.85 -11.69 -4.76
CA LEU A 284 -6.76 -12.33 -3.45
C LEU A 284 -8.11 -12.34 -2.73
N ARG A 285 -8.89 -11.26 -2.81
CA ARG A 285 -10.25 -11.20 -2.25
C ARG A 285 -11.16 -12.25 -2.89
N LYS A 286 -11.12 -12.43 -4.21
CA LYS A 286 -11.88 -13.47 -4.90
C LYS A 286 -11.51 -14.88 -4.43
N LEU A 287 -10.22 -15.16 -4.32
CA LEU A 287 -9.73 -16.46 -3.85
C LEU A 287 -10.11 -16.71 -2.39
N PHE A 288 -9.97 -15.70 -1.53
CA PHE A 288 -10.39 -15.75 -0.13
C PHE A 288 -11.88 -16.07 0.02
N VAL A 289 -12.72 -15.36 -0.71
CA VAL A 289 -14.17 -15.55 -0.70
C VAL A 289 -14.55 -16.96 -1.13
N ASN A 290 -13.89 -17.47 -2.17
CA ASN A 290 -14.12 -18.82 -2.67
C ASN A 290 -13.65 -19.90 -1.67
N ALA A 291 -12.42 -19.77 -1.16
CA ALA A 291 -11.82 -20.74 -0.23
C ALA A 291 -12.61 -20.84 1.09
N ASN A 292 -13.18 -19.73 1.55
CA ASN A 292 -13.94 -19.65 2.79
C ASN A 292 -15.46 -19.72 2.60
N ASN A 293 -15.97 -19.84 1.37
CA ASN A 293 -17.40 -19.85 1.02
C ASN A 293 -18.20 -18.66 1.59
N CYS A 294 -17.67 -17.43 1.45
CA CYS A 294 -18.29 -16.20 1.98
C CYS A 294 -18.54 -15.14 0.88
N PRO A 295 -19.41 -15.42 -0.11
CA PRO A 295 -19.62 -14.58 -1.31
C PRO A 295 -19.99 -13.12 -1.01
N GLU A 296 -20.69 -12.88 0.09
CA GLU A 296 -21.07 -11.54 0.55
C GLU A 296 -19.86 -10.64 0.83
N ARG A 297 -18.70 -11.22 1.17
CA ARG A 297 -17.46 -10.46 1.48
C ARG A 297 -16.72 -9.93 0.25
N LEU A 298 -17.19 -10.25 -0.94
CA LEU A 298 -16.62 -9.74 -2.19
C LEU A 298 -16.98 -8.25 -2.43
N LEU A 299 -18.14 -7.81 -1.93
CA LEU A 299 -18.77 -6.51 -2.22
C LEU A 299 -18.71 -5.49 -1.06
N THR A 300 -17.96 -5.75 0.00
CA THR A 300 -18.07 -5.07 1.32
C THR A 300 -17.57 -3.62 1.38
N ALA A 301 -17.64 -2.88 0.28
CA ALA A 301 -17.51 -1.42 0.31
C ALA A 301 -18.73 -0.71 0.92
N GLU A 302 -19.53 -1.34 1.78
CA GLU A 302 -20.75 -0.72 2.32
C GLU A 302 -20.39 0.46 3.24
N ALA A 303 -21.12 1.58 3.12
CA ALA A 303 -20.82 2.83 3.83
C ALA A 303 -20.78 2.71 5.37
N THR A 304 -21.33 1.62 5.92
CA THR A 304 -21.41 1.31 7.36
C THR A 304 -20.54 0.13 7.79
N THR A 305 -19.89 -0.56 6.86
CA THR A 305 -19.14 -1.80 7.10
C THR A 305 -17.68 -1.60 6.69
N LEU A 306 -16.73 -2.22 7.40
CA LEU A 306 -15.32 -2.16 7.01
C LEU A 306 -15.12 -2.89 5.67
N TYR A 307 -14.21 -2.37 4.84
CA TYR A 307 -13.83 -3.03 3.58
C TYR A 307 -13.16 -4.37 3.89
N THR A 308 -13.42 -5.42 3.10
CA THR A 308 -12.57 -6.62 3.10
C THR A 308 -11.19 -6.25 2.55
N THR A 309 -10.32 -5.78 3.43
CA THR A 309 -8.95 -5.34 3.12
C THR A 309 -8.01 -6.54 3.07
N LEU A 310 -6.81 -6.30 2.56
CA LEU A 310 -5.75 -7.29 2.61
C LEU A 310 -5.44 -7.80 4.02
N ASP A 311 -5.53 -6.95 5.04
CA ASP A 311 -5.30 -7.36 6.44
C ASP A 311 -6.36 -8.40 6.87
N GLU A 312 -7.63 -8.17 6.52
CA GLU A 312 -8.71 -9.12 6.80
C GLU A 312 -8.53 -10.43 6.02
N ILE A 313 -8.15 -10.34 4.75
CA ILE A 313 -7.92 -11.49 3.85
C ILE A 313 -6.83 -12.42 4.38
N LEU A 314 -5.83 -11.87 5.07
CA LEU A 314 -4.63 -12.59 5.52
C LEU A 314 -4.65 -12.93 7.02
N THR A 315 -5.76 -12.68 7.72
CA THR A 315 -5.95 -13.15 9.11
C THR A 315 -5.91 -14.67 9.22
N CYS A 316 -5.45 -15.20 10.35
CA CYS A 316 -5.40 -16.65 10.59
C CYS A 316 -6.80 -17.28 10.80
N CYS A 317 -7.72 -16.52 11.40
CA CYS A 317 -9.09 -16.94 11.69
C CYS A 317 -10.09 -15.88 11.26
N LEU A 318 -11.26 -16.32 10.80
CA LEU A 318 -12.40 -15.47 10.50
C LEU A 318 -13.05 -14.94 11.79
N PRO A 319 -13.90 -13.89 11.71
CA PRO A 319 -14.60 -13.32 12.88
C PRO A 319 -15.46 -14.30 13.68
N ASP A 320 -15.91 -15.41 13.08
CA ASP A 320 -16.65 -16.48 13.75
C ASP A 320 -15.75 -17.51 14.45
N GLY A 321 -14.42 -17.29 14.43
CA GLY A 321 -13.41 -18.18 14.99
C GLY A 321 -13.01 -19.34 14.10
N SER A 322 -13.61 -19.49 12.91
CA SER A 322 -13.23 -20.55 11.98
C SER A 322 -11.87 -20.25 11.31
N PRO A 323 -11.09 -21.28 10.92
CA PRO A 323 -9.78 -21.07 10.30
C PRO A 323 -9.93 -20.47 8.90
N ASN A 324 -9.08 -19.50 8.56
CA ASN A 324 -9.01 -18.96 7.20
C ASN A 324 -8.32 -19.98 6.27
N ARG A 325 -9.06 -20.45 5.27
CA ARG A 325 -8.62 -21.51 4.34
C ARG A 325 -7.77 -21.00 3.18
N LEU A 326 -7.57 -19.68 3.05
CA LEU A 326 -6.77 -19.12 1.97
C LEU A 326 -5.31 -19.59 2.01
N CYS A 327 -4.74 -19.75 3.21
CA CYS A 327 -3.38 -20.23 3.38
C CYS A 327 -3.18 -21.65 2.81
N ASP A 328 -4.17 -22.52 3.01
CA ASP A 328 -4.15 -23.89 2.49
C ASP A 328 -4.29 -23.90 0.96
N GLU A 329 -5.15 -23.03 0.42
CA GLU A 329 -5.40 -22.88 -1.01
C GLU A 329 -4.17 -22.32 -1.76
N LEU A 330 -3.46 -21.36 -1.16
CA LEU A 330 -2.29 -20.73 -1.77
C LEU A 330 -0.97 -21.48 -1.49
N GLY A 331 -0.90 -22.20 -0.38
CA GLY A 331 0.28 -22.93 0.05
C GLY A 331 1.34 -22.03 0.72
N ARG A 332 2.17 -22.66 1.56
CA ARG A 332 3.11 -21.97 2.46
C ARG A 332 4.12 -21.07 1.76
N GLY A 333 4.72 -21.53 0.66
CA GLY A 333 5.74 -20.77 -0.05
C GLY A 333 5.17 -19.49 -0.71
N TYR A 334 3.96 -19.57 -1.28
CA TYR A 334 3.25 -18.39 -1.78
C TYR A 334 2.96 -17.39 -0.67
N MET A 335 2.40 -17.87 0.45
CA MET A 335 2.12 -17.05 1.63
C MET A 335 3.39 -16.40 2.21
N SER A 336 4.52 -17.09 2.15
CA SER A 336 5.82 -16.59 2.62
C SER A 336 6.32 -15.43 1.76
N LEU A 337 6.30 -15.57 0.43
CA LEU A 337 6.70 -14.49 -0.48
C LEU A 337 5.72 -13.30 -0.41
N LEU A 338 4.42 -13.59 -0.34
CA LEU A 338 3.39 -12.57 -0.13
C LEU A 338 3.65 -11.78 1.15
N GLY A 339 4.02 -12.48 2.23
CA GLY A 339 4.32 -11.85 3.50
C GLY A 339 5.53 -10.94 3.45
N ASP A 340 6.63 -11.41 2.85
CA ASP A 340 7.86 -10.63 2.68
C ASP A 340 7.64 -9.36 1.85
N LEU A 341 6.78 -9.42 0.84
CA LEU A 341 6.52 -8.27 -0.05
C LEU A 341 5.46 -7.32 0.51
N ILE A 342 4.44 -7.81 1.21
CA ILE A 342 3.23 -7.03 1.49
C ILE A 342 2.91 -6.85 2.98
N THR A 343 3.04 -7.88 3.81
CA THR A 343 2.48 -7.83 5.18
C THR A 343 3.50 -7.68 6.30
N PHE A 344 4.69 -8.30 6.20
CA PHE A 344 5.60 -8.31 7.33
C PHE A 344 6.18 -6.92 7.59
N PRO A 345 6.12 -6.41 8.84
CA PRO A 345 6.55 -5.05 9.17
C PRO A 345 8.00 -4.73 8.74
N ASP A 346 8.91 -5.69 8.92
CA ASP A 346 10.31 -5.59 8.52
C ASP A 346 10.58 -5.96 7.05
N GLY A 347 9.55 -6.43 6.35
CA GLY A 347 9.59 -6.74 4.93
C GLY A 347 9.44 -5.48 4.07
N VAL A 348 9.17 -5.69 2.78
CA VAL A 348 9.05 -4.60 1.83
C VAL A 348 7.84 -3.72 2.16
N CYS A 349 6.72 -4.30 2.60
CA CYS A 349 5.45 -3.59 2.83
C CYS A 349 5.03 -2.74 1.62
N LEU A 350 5.24 -3.27 0.42
CA LEU A 350 5.20 -2.53 -0.85
C LEU A 350 3.88 -1.78 -1.03
N ARG A 351 2.76 -2.49 -0.82
CA ARG A 351 1.41 -1.92 -0.94
C ARG A 351 1.24 -0.72 -0.03
N SER A 352 1.54 -0.88 1.25
CA SER A 352 1.35 0.19 2.25
C SER A 352 2.19 1.41 1.88
N LYS A 353 3.51 1.22 1.69
CA LYS A 353 4.44 2.32 1.39
C LYS A 353 4.08 3.09 0.12
N LEU A 354 3.68 2.40 -0.96
CA LEU A 354 3.26 3.06 -2.20
C LEU A 354 1.92 3.79 -2.04
N SER A 355 0.91 3.14 -1.47
CA SER A 355 -0.46 3.69 -1.39
C SER A 355 -0.63 4.89 -0.46
N HIS A 356 0.33 5.10 0.45
CA HIS A 356 0.36 6.22 1.37
C HIS A 356 1.35 7.33 0.95
N GLY A 357 2.05 7.15 -0.18
CA GLY A 357 3.07 8.10 -0.64
C GLY A 357 4.27 8.19 0.31
N GLU A 358 4.58 7.12 1.04
CA GLU A 358 5.68 7.09 2.01
C GLU A 358 7.03 6.75 1.38
N THR A 359 7.04 6.30 0.12
CA THR A 359 8.26 6.07 -0.68
C THR A 359 8.21 6.88 -1.97
N ASP A 360 9.39 7.18 -2.52
CA ASP A 360 9.50 7.61 -3.91
C ASP A 360 9.23 6.40 -4.83
N TYR A 361 8.21 6.51 -5.68
CA TYR A 361 7.83 5.44 -6.61
C TYR A 361 8.82 5.30 -7.77
N GLU A 362 9.58 6.35 -8.10
CA GLU A 362 10.59 6.31 -9.16
C GLU A 362 11.83 5.52 -8.73
N CYS A 363 12.05 5.36 -7.42
CA CYS A 363 13.18 4.62 -6.87
C CYS A 363 12.84 3.14 -6.57
N LEU A 364 11.69 2.62 -7.01
CA LEU A 364 11.30 1.25 -6.72
C LEU A 364 12.22 0.24 -7.45
N PRO A 365 12.93 -0.66 -6.75
CA PRO A 365 13.80 -1.64 -7.37
C PRO A 365 13.05 -2.63 -8.26
N ARG A 366 13.64 -2.98 -9.41
CA ARG A 366 13.08 -3.97 -10.34
C ARG A 366 12.84 -5.33 -9.67
N SER A 367 13.76 -5.78 -8.83
CA SER A 367 13.69 -7.10 -8.16
C SER A 367 12.43 -7.29 -7.31
N ILE A 368 11.98 -6.22 -6.65
CA ILE A 368 10.74 -6.20 -5.86
C ILE A 368 9.53 -6.35 -6.80
N SER A 369 9.52 -5.60 -7.89
CA SER A 369 8.43 -5.61 -8.87
C SER A 369 8.37 -6.91 -9.68
N ASP A 370 9.52 -7.50 -10.02
CA ASP A 370 9.61 -8.85 -10.61
C ASP A 370 8.97 -9.90 -9.68
N ALA A 371 9.24 -9.82 -8.38
CA ALA A 371 8.67 -10.74 -7.40
C ALA A 371 7.16 -10.59 -7.24
N GLN A 372 6.67 -9.36 -7.25
CA GLN A 372 5.23 -9.08 -7.21
C GLN A 372 4.52 -9.56 -8.50
N LEU A 373 5.15 -9.40 -9.67
CA LEU A 373 4.67 -10.00 -10.92
C LEU A 373 4.68 -11.52 -10.86
N GLY A 374 5.71 -12.11 -10.25
CA GLY A 374 5.78 -13.54 -9.98
C GLY A 374 4.57 -14.04 -9.18
N LEU A 375 4.18 -13.34 -8.11
CA LEU A 375 2.97 -13.67 -7.35
C LEU A 375 1.71 -13.63 -8.21
N LEU A 376 1.56 -12.64 -9.10
CA LEU A 376 0.44 -12.56 -10.02
C LEU A 376 0.44 -13.76 -10.99
N PHE A 377 1.56 -14.01 -11.67
CA PHE A 377 1.65 -15.07 -12.67
C PHE A 377 1.52 -16.46 -12.08
N THR A 378 1.98 -16.68 -10.85
CA THR A 378 1.70 -17.93 -10.13
C THR A 378 0.22 -18.19 -9.98
N LEU A 379 -0.60 -17.17 -9.65
CA LEU A 379 -2.06 -17.34 -9.62
C LEU A 379 -2.60 -17.67 -11.01
N LEU A 380 -2.15 -16.97 -12.05
CA LEU A 380 -2.62 -17.23 -13.42
C LEU A 380 -2.29 -18.65 -13.86
N TYR A 381 -1.05 -19.12 -13.70
CA TYR A 381 -0.67 -20.48 -14.08
C TYR A 381 -1.38 -21.56 -13.26
N ARG A 382 -1.76 -21.27 -12.01
CA ARG A 382 -2.43 -22.24 -11.13
C ARG A 382 -3.93 -22.36 -11.44
N TYR A 383 -4.62 -21.25 -11.68
CA TYR A 383 -6.08 -21.22 -11.75
C TYR A 383 -6.62 -21.14 -13.18
N ASP A 384 -5.90 -20.47 -14.08
CA ASP A 384 -6.23 -20.55 -15.50
C ASP A 384 -5.54 -21.79 -16.05
N LYS A 385 -6.31 -22.68 -16.69
CA LYS A 385 -5.86 -23.99 -17.21
C LYS A 385 -4.89 -23.87 -18.40
N TYR A 386 -3.88 -23.02 -18.29
CA TYR A 386 -2.84 -22.86 -19.27
C TYR A 386 -2.01 -24.13 -19.36
N LYS A 387 -1.52 -24.41 -20.56
CA LYS A 387 -0.44 -25.37 -20.72
C LYS A 387 0.80 -24.75 -20.04
N LEU A 388 1.25 -25.37 -18.96
CA LEU A 388 2.48 -24.98 -18.27
C LEU A 388 3.64 -24.98 -19.26
N ASP A 389 4.17 -23.80 -19.53
CA ASP A 389 5.43 -23.62 -20.23
C ASP A 389 6.61 -23.76 -19.24
N LYS A 390 7.83 -23.68 -19.76
CA LYS A 390 9.04 -23.81 -18.94
C LYS A 390 9.10 -22.73 -17.84
N TYR A 391 8.63 -21.53 -18.14
CA TYR A 391 8.65 -20.40 -17.20
C TYR A 391 7.67 -20.65 -16.04
N GLY A 392 6.41 -20.96 -16.36
CA GLY A 392 5.37 -21.28 -15.38
C GLY A 392 5.77 -22.44 -14.48
N GLN A 393 6.38 -23.50 -15.03
CA GLN A 393 6.88 -24.62 -14.23
C GLN A 393 7.97 -24.19 -13.24
N SER A 394 9.02 -23.51 -13.71
CA SER A 394 10.09 -23.01 -12.84
C SER A 394 9.58 -22.06 -11.76
N LEU A 395 8.65 -21.17 -12.12
CA LEU A 395 8.04 -20.20 -11.19
C LEU A 395 7.24 -20.91 -10.10
N LEU A 396 6.39 -21.87 -10.46
CA LEU A 396 5.61 -22.64 -9.49
C LEU A 396 6.52 -23.45 -8.56
N ASP A 397 7.52 -24.15 -9.11
CA ASP A 397 8.45 -24.96 -8.32
C ASP A 397 9.24 -24.10 -7.33
N TYR A 398 9.69 -22.91 -7.76
CA TYR A 398 10.40 -21.99 -6.87
C TYR A 398 9.49 -21.44 -5.77
N ILE A 399 8.32 -20.90 -6.13
CA ILE A 399 7.41 -20.28 -5.15
C ILE A 399 6.87 -21.29 -4.17
N ASN A 400 6.59 -22.53 -4.58
CA ASN A 400 6.15 -23.58 -3.66
C ASN A 400 7.20 -23.91 -2.59
N ASN A 401 8.49 -23.68 -2.89
CA ASN A 401 9.61 -23.93 -1.99
C ASN A 401 10.26 -22.63 -1.46
N TYR A 402 9.59 -21.48 -1.63
CA TYR A 402 10.11 -20.20 -1.19
C TYR A 402 10.35 -20.18 0.32
N LYS A 403 11.51 -19.65 0.72
CA LYS A 403 11.87 -19.49 2.13
C LYS A 403 11.64 -18.05 2.54
N VAL A 404 10.83 -17.86 3.57
CA VAL A 404 10.54 -16.55 4.13
C VAL A 404 11.80 -15.90 4.71
N HIS A 405 11.96 -14.59 4.52
CA HIS A 405 13.13 -13.84 4.97
C HIS A 405 12.80 -12.85 6.09
N TYR A 406 11.64 -12.20 6.02
CA TYR A 406 11.28 -11.06 6.87
C TYR A 406 10.17 -11.37 7.87
N HIS A 407 9.79 -12.64 8.01
CA HIS A 407 8.93 -13.06 9.11
C HIS A 407 9.62 -12.76 10.46
N PRO A 408 8.92 -12.23 11.47
CA PRO A 408 9.50 -11.89 12.77
C PRO A 408 10.30 -13.02 13.42
N ILE A 409 9.78 -14.26 13.38
CA ILE A 409 10.50 -15.47 13.85
C ILE A 409 11.80 -15.70 13.08
N THR A 410 11.79 -15.54 11.75
CA THR A 410 13.00 -15.73 10.93
C THR A 410 14.05 -14.66 11.24
N ILE A 411 13.63 -13.42 11.42
CA ILE A 411 14.53 -12.33 11.82
C ILE A 411 15.14 -12.63 13.19
N ALA A 412 14.31 -12.97 14.17
CA ALA A 412 14.75 -13.34 15.51
C ALA A 412 15.74 -14.52 15.48
N ARG A 413 15.45 -15.55 14.68
CA ARG A 413 16.36 -16.69 14.46
C ARG A 413 17.71 -16.23 13.92
N ASN A 414 17.71 -15.40 12.88
CA ASN A 414 18.94 -14.93 12.24
C ASN A 414 19.76 -14.03 13.17
N GLN A 415 19.09 -13.19 13.97
CA GLN A 415 19.74 -12.37 15.00
C GLN A 415 20.42 -13.24 16.05
N ILE A 416 19.73 -14.26 16.58
CA ILE A 416 20.32 -15.20 17.55
C ILE A 416 21.53 -15.91 16.94
N LEU A 417 21.42 -16.41 15.70
CA LEU A 417 22.53 -17.07 15.02
C LEU A 417 23.73 -16.12 14.82
N GLN A 418 23.48 -14.87 14.45
CA GLN A 418 24.53 -13.87 14.30
C GLN A 418 25.21 -13.56 15.63
N CYS A 419 24.45 -13.40 16.72
CA CYS A 419 25.01 -13.22 18.06
C CYS A 419 25.89 -14.41 18.48
N ILE A 420 25.49 -15.65 18.18
CA ILE A 420 26.30 -16.85 18.45
C ILE A 420 27.61 -16.81 17.65
N ILE A 421 27.55 -16.42 16.37
CA ILE A 421 28.74 -16.30 15.51
C ILE A 421 29.71 -15.25 16.06
N GLU A 422 29.20 -14.06 16.38
CA GLU A 422 30.00 -12.96 16.94
C GLU A 422 30.62 -13.35 18.27
N PHE A 423 29.86 -13.98 19.16
CA PHE A 423 30.35 -14.48 20.45
C PHE A 423 31.47 -15.52 20.27
N LYS A 424 31.34 -16.45 19.31
CA LYS A 424 32.40 -17.42 18.97
C LYS A 424 33.67 -16.78 18.40
N GLN A 425 33.55 -15.59 17.82
CA GLN A 425 34.68 -14.83 17.25
C GLN A 425 35.31 -13.88 18.26
N MET A 426 34.73 -13.71 19.46
CA MET A 426 35.33 -12.89 20.50
C MET A 426 36.62 -13.53 21.01
N PRO A 427 37.69 -12.74 21.22
CA PRO A 427 38.93 -13.25 21.78
C PRO A 427 38.68 -13.81 23.18
N ASP A 428 39.24 -14.98 23.45
CA ASP A 428 39.10 -15.74 24.68
C ASP A 428 39.48 -14.85 25.88
N ARG A 429 38.49 -14.43 26.68
CA ARG A 429 38.69 -13.64 27.89
C ARG A 429 39.02 -14.58 29.05
N SER A 430 40.14 -15.28 28.95
CA SER A 430 40.69 -16.17 29.99
C SER A 430 41.24 -15.42 31.22
N THR A 431 40.73 -14.22 31.52
CA THR A 431 41.17 -13.40 32.67
C THR A 431 40.02 -12.77 33.47
N LEU A 432 38.79 -13.28 33.34
CA LEU A 432 37.73 -12.98 34.32
C LEU A 432 37.69 -14.12 35.34
N THR A 433 38.18 -13.80 36.54
CA THR A 433 38.36 -14.69 37.68
C THR A 433 37.20 -15.65 37.87
N GLU A 434 37.56 -16.93 37.98
CA GLU A 434 36.70 -18.05 38.36
C GLU A 434 35.99 -17.74 39.68
N GLU A 435 34.68 -17.50 39.64
CA GLU A 435 33.82 -17.72 40.79
C GLU A 435 32.75 -18.76 40.43
N GLU A 436 32.97 -19.94 40.99
CA GLU A 436 32.07 -21.06 41.31
C GLU A 436 31.12 -21.59 40.23
N GLU A 437 31.57 -22.68 39.61
CA GLU A 437 30.76 -23.66 38.91
C GLU A 437 29.81 -24.38 39.87
N THR A 438 28.51 -24.35 39.57
CA THR A 438 27.61 -25.43 39.98
C THR A 438 27.17 -26.20 38.75
N GLU A 439 27.42 -27.50 38.76
CA GLU A 439 26.91 -28.50 37.84
C GLU A 439 25.42 -28.27 37.57
N THR A 440 25.06 -28.05 36.30
CA THR A 440 23.69 -28.27 35.83
C THR A 440 23.74 -29.26 34.70
N THR A 441 23.41 -30.49 35.07
CA THR A 441 22.96 -31.60 34.23
C THR A 441 21.81 -31.18 33.31
N ASP A 442 21.63 -31.94 32.22
CA ASP A 442 20.57 -31.84 31.21
C ASP A 442 19.23 -31.27 31.73
N PHE A 443 18.97 -30.00 31.46
CA PHE A 443 17.64 -29.38 31.61
C PHE A 443 17.30 -28.52 30.39
N PRO A 444 16.02 -28.46 29.97
CA PRO A 444 15.56 -27.55 28.92
C PRO A 444 15.83 -26.11 29.36
N ILE A 445 16.71 -25.42 28.63
CA ILE A 445 17.07 -24.02 28.88
C ILE A 445 15.80 -23.18 28.79
N GLN A 446 15.40 -22.53 29.89
CA GLN A 446 14.34 -21.52 29.85
C GLN A 446 14.87 -20.22 29.22
N LEU A 447 14.03 -19.40 28.59
CA LEU A 447 14.46 -18.18 27.89
C LEU A 447 15.31 -17.24 28.77
N THR A 448 14.94 -17.11 30.05
CA THR A 448 15.69 -16.30 31.03
C THR A 448 17.09 -16.85 31.29
N ASP A 449 17.26 -18.16 31.22
CA ASP A 449 18.57 -18.81 31.40
C ASP A 449 19.40 -18.74 30.12
N PHE A 450 18.77 -18.82 28.93
CA PHE A 450 19.43 -18.57 27.64
C PHE A 450 20.06 -17.17 27.58
N TRP A 451 19.34 -16.14 28.05
CA TRP A 451 19.85 -14.77 28.08
C TRP A 451 20.89 -14.53 29.19
N ARG A 452 20.80 -15.24 30.32
CA ARG A 452 21.88 -15.23 31.34
C ARG A 452 23.20 -15.75 30.78
N LEU A 453 23.18 -16.62 29.76
CA LEU A 453 24.41 -17.06 29.08
C LEU A 453 25.11 -15.91 28.35
N PHE A 454 24.38 -14.93 27.80
CA PHE A 454 24.97 -13.76 27.12
C PHE A 454 25.65 -12.77 28.07
N ILE A 455 25.23 -12.73 29.35
CA ILE A 455 25.72 -11.77 30.34
C ILE A 455 26.84 -12.36 31.21
N THR A 456 26.97 -13.69 31.28
CA THR A 456 27.95 -14.35 32.16
C THR A 456 29.23 -14.71 31.39
N PRO A 457 30.41 -14.15 31.75
CA PRO A 457 31.64 -14.28 30.96
C PRO A 457 32.18 -15.71 30.77
N ASN A 458 31.76 -16.67 31.62
CA ASN A 458 32.40 -17.98 31.73
C ASN A 458 31.61 -19.16 31.13
N LYS A 459 30.58 -18.92 30.30
CA LYS A 459 29.70 -20.00 29.76
C LYS A 459 29.88 -20.29 28.26
N LEU A 460 31.11 -20.21 27.77
CA LEU A 460 31.51 -20.55 26.39
C LEU A 460 31.17 -22.01 25.99
N SER A 461 31.27 -22.95 26.93
CA SER A 461 30.98 -24.38 26.69
C SER A 461 29.50 -24.67 26.38
N LEU A 462 28.58 -23.91 27.01
CA LEU A 462 27.14 -24.03 26.78
C LEU A 462 26.73 -23.54 25.39
N PHE A 463 27.33 -22.45 24.90
CA PHE A 463 27.06 -21.93 23.55
C PHE A 463 27.49 -22.86 22.43
N ASN A 464 28.56 -23.64 22.63
CA ASN A 464 29.01 -24.61 21.63
C ASN A 464 28.04 -25.78 21.43
N ASN A 465 27.16 -26.03 22.41
CA ASN A 465 26.21 -27.15 22.41
C ASN A 465 24.76 -26.74 22.08
N ILE A 466 24.49 -25.46 21.82
CA ILE A 466 23.15 -25.01 21.42
C ILE A 466 22.88 -25.52 19.99
N SER A 467 22.01 -26.51 19.89
CA SER A 467 21.57 -27.05 18.60
C SER A 467 20.59 -26.09 17.90
N LEU A 468 20.48 -26.20 16.57
CA LEU A 468 19.44 -25.49 15.81
C LEU A 468 18.02 -25.85 16.29
N GLU A 469 17.83 -27.08 16.76
CA GLU A 469 16.57 -27.57 17.30
C GLU A 469 16.21 -26.87 18.62
N THR A 470 17.21 -26.61 19.47
CA THR A 470 17.03 -25.81 20.70
C THR A 470 16.61 -24.38 20.38
N ILE A 471 17.21 -23.74 19.38
CA ILE A 471 16.81 -22.40 18.92
C ILE A 471 15.36 -22.42 18.42
N ASP A 472 14.99 -23.42 17.63
CA ASP A 472 13.64 -23.57 17.10
C ASP A 472 12.58 -23.80 18.19
N THR A 473 12.92 -24.50 19.29
CA THR A 473 12.01 -24.65 20.44
C THR A 473 11.82 -23.38 21.27
N LEU A 474 12.77 -22.45 21.23
CA LEU A 474 12.70 -21.17 21.97
C LEU A 474 11.91 -20.09 21.20
N LEU A 475 11.79 -20.24 19.88
CA LEU A 475 11.12 -19.29 19.00
C LEU A 475 9.61 -19.52 18.95
N ASN A 476 8.86 -18.76 19.74
CA ASN A 476 7.40 -18.61 19.59
C ASN A 476 7.00 -17.13 19.60
N GLU A 477 5.77 -16.80 19.19
CA GLU A 477 5.30 -15.41 19.08
C GLU A 477 5.41 -14.62 20.39
N ASP A 478 5.16 -15.25 21.53
CA ASP A 478 5.25 -14.62 22.86
C ASP A 478 6.70 -14.20 23.21
N ASN A 479 7.70 -14.89 22.66
CA ASN A 479 9.10 -14.67 22.93
C ASN A 479 9.76 -13.64 22.00
N ILE A 480 9.15 -13.29 20.86
CA ILE A 480 9.74 -12.40 19.84
C ILE A 480 10.04 -11.01 20.41
N ASN A 481 9.13 -10.45 21.20
CA ASN A 481 9.33 -9.14 21.83
C ASN A 481 10.49 -9.14 22.82
N LEU A 482 10.69 -10.26 23.53
CA LEU A 482 11.82 -10.43 24.43
C LEU A 482 13.13 -10.55 23.65
N ILE A 483 13.15 -11.36 22.59
CA ILE A 483 14.33 -11.56 21.73
C ILE A 483 14.78 -10.25 21.08
N ASN A 484 13.84 -9.50 20.49
CA ASN A 484 14.15 -8.20 19.89
C ASN A 484 14.79 -7.25 20.91
N ARG A 485 14.27 -7.21 22.15
CA ARG A 485 14.81 -6.33 23.21
C ARG A 485 16.26 -6.66 23.59
N TYR A 486 16.66 -7.93 23.56
CA TYR A 486 18.01 -8.36 23.97
C TYR A 486 19.00 -8.45 22.80
N CYS A 487 18.55 -8.78 21.59
CA CYS A 487 19.39 -8.87 20.38
C CYS A 487 19.70 -7.52 19.70
N THR A 488 18.89 -6.48 19.92
CA THR A 488 19.14 -5.16 19.31
C THR A 488 20.19 -4.33 20.02
N CYS A 489 20.52 -4.66 21.27
CA CYS A 489 21.69 -4.12 21.94
C CYS A 489 22.92 -4.75 21.27
N LYS A 490 23.90 -3.95 20.81
CA LYS A 490 25.17 -4.56 20.41
C LYS A 490 25.69 -5.33 21.61
N VAL A 491 26.25 -6.52 21.40
CA VAL A 491 26.87 -7.27 22.50
C VAL A 491 27.94 -6.42 23.20
N SER A 492 28.57 -5.46 22.50
CA SER A 492 29.43 -4.43 23.08
C SER A 492 28.75 -3.53 24.11
N ASP A 493 27.48 -3.20 23.90
CA ASP A 493 26.69 -2.26 24.73
C ASP A 493 26.05 -2.98 25.94
N ILE A 494 26.02 -4.32 25.94
CA ILE A 494 25.60 -5.14 27.09
C ILE A 494 26.78 -5.37 28.07
N ILE A 495 28.02 -5.16 27.60
CA ILE A 495 29.26 -5.43 28.35
C ILE A 495 29.82 -4.17 29.05
N GLU A 496 29.36 -2.97 28.70
CA GLU A 496 29.53 -1.75 29.53
C GLU A 496 28.42 -1.65 30.59
#